data_AF-A0A135W356-F1
#
_entry.id   AF-A0A135W356-F1
#
_cell.length_a   1.000
_cell.length_b   1.000
_cell.length_c   1.000
_cell.angle_alpha   90.00
_cell.angle_beta   90.00
_cell.angle_gamma   90.00
#
_symmetry.space_group_name_H-M   'P 1'
#
loop_
_entity.id
_entity.type
_entity.pdbx_description
1 polymer ?
#
loop_
_entity_poly.entity_id
_entity_poly.type
_entity_poly.pdbx_seq_one_letter_code
_entity_poly.pdbx_strand_id
1 'polypeptide(L)'
;MFLILNQKIFSLNNNLKIKTMATKRTIIAEIDNKIIPNGNILAKDTNKILKDILDCDELNSSGGSTDGFSFSGASNDDNGAKLSYSIRGIVGLFANFTIMISIPDQNVNNLSFPYEDPKLFESLSKVMVNSENVPDFLVKIRNSQPDVIFKKLGLEPKKYRIGCLNLRFDDKNLYFSIEGQEWEDSLFTGDSIFTSFTIHTPGTKKIK
;
A
#
# COMPACT_ATOMS: atom_id res chain seq x y z
N MET A 1 19.01 9.93 -64.03
CA MET A 1 19.22 8.90 -62.99
C MET A 1 18.58 9.34 -61.67
N PHE A 2 17.27 9.65 -61.67
CA PHE A 2 16.58 10.21 -60.48
C PHE A 2 15.12 9.73 -60.35
N LEU A 3 14.75 8.65 -61.05
CA LEU A 3 13.37 8.13 -61.10
C LEU A 3 13.20 6.76 -60.42
N ILE A 4 14.27 6.12 -59.95
CA ILE A 4 14.21 4.78 -59.35
C ILE A 4 14.12 4.84 -57.80
N LEU A 5 14.46 5.97 -57.16
CA LEU A 5 14.41 6.06 -55.70
C LEU A 5 13.00 6.28 -55.12
N ASN A 6 12.10 6.94 -55.86
CA ASN A 6 10.77 7.27 -55.33
C ASN A 6 9.75 6.11 -55.37
N GLN A 7 9.97 5.06 -56.16
CA GLN A 7 9.11 3.88 -56.12
C GLN A 7 9.45 2.90 -54.98
N LYS A 8 10.72 2.89 -54.50
CA LYS A 8 11.10 2.05 -53.36
C LYS A 8 10.64 2.59 -52.01
N ILE A 9 10.54 3.90 -51.84
CA ILE A 9 10.05 4.51 -50.59
C ILE A 9 8.52 4.30 -50.46
N PHE A 10 7.78 4.29 -51.57
CA PHE A 10 6.33 4.06 -51.54
C PHE A 10 5.92 2.58 -51.32
N SER A 11 6.80 1.61 -51.59
CA SER A 11 6.50 0.18 -51.34
C SER A 11 6.94 -0.33 -49.97
N LEU A 12 7.67 0.46 -49.18
CA LEU A 12 8.11 0.09 -47.83
C LEU A 12 7.09 0.46 -46.72
N ASN A 13 6.09 1.30 -47.03
CA ASN A 13 5.10 1.76 -46.04
C ASN A 13 3.86 0.87 -45.88
N ASN A 14 3.74 -0.24 -46.62
CA ASN A 14 2.56 -1.13 -46.55
C ASN A 14 2.79 -2.46 -45.79
N ASN A 15 3.91 -2.61 -45.08
CA ASN A 15 4.19 -3.83 -44.29
C ASN A 15 4.26 -3.61 -42.77
N LEU A 16 3.77 -2.48 -42.28
CA LEU A 16 3.27 -2.42 -40.91
C LEU A 16 1.87 -3.02 -40.91
N LYS A 17 1.79 -4.35 -40.83
CA LYS A 17 0.61 -5.01 -40.28
C LYS A 17 0.39 -4.40 -38.90
N ILE A 18 -0.50 -3.41 -38.84
CA ILE A 18 -1.13 -3.00 -37.59
C ILE A 18 -1.77 -4.29 -37.09
N LYS A 19 -1.16 -4.90 -36.08
CA LYS A 19 -1.73 -6.04 -35.36
C LYS A 19 -2.97 -5.45 -34.69
N THR A 20 -4.12 -5.51 -35.38
CA THR A 20 -5.41 -5.14 -34.80
C THR A 20 -5.60 -6.00 -33.56
N MET A 21 -5.50 -5.38 -32.39
CA MET A 21 -5.65 -6.06 -31.11
C MET A 21 -7.08 -6.60 -31.00
N ALA A 22 -7.21 -7.82 -30.49
CA ALA A 22 -8.49 -8.52 -30.44
C ALA A 22 -9.37 -7.91 -29.32
N THR A 23 -10.56 -7.42 -29.69
CA THR A 23 -11.55 -6.93 -28.72
C THR A 23 -12.19 -8.10 -27.96
N LYS A 24 -12.73 -7.86 -26.76
CA LYS A 24 -13.37 -8.91 -25.95
C LYS A 24 -14.50 -9.60 -26.72
N ARG A 25 -15.26 -8.82 -27.48
CA ARG A 25 -16.34 -9.31 -28.34
C ARG A 25 -15.82 -10.21 -29.47
N THR A 26 -14.67 -9.86 -30.07
CA THR A 26 -14.03 -10.69 -31.11
C THR A 26 -13.54 -12.01 -30.53
N ILE A 27 -12.97 -12.00 -29.33
CA ILE A 27 -12.47 -13.21 -28.66
C ILE A 27 -13.61 -14.15 -28.30
N ILE A 28 -14.70 -13.64 -27.71
CA ILE A 28 -15.89 -14.44 -27.38
C ILE A 28 -16.48 -15.05 -28.66
N ALA A 29 -16.58 -14.27 -29.74
CA ALA A 29 -17.05 -14.79 -31.02
C ALA A 29 -16.10 -15.85 -31.61
N GLU A 30 -14.78 -15.72 -31.46
CA GLU A 30 -13.84 -16.77 -31.90
C GLU A 30 -13.94 -18.04 -31.06
N ILE A 31 -14.20 -17.91 -29.75
CA ILE A 31 -14.45 -19.03 -28.84
C ILE A 31 -15.74 -19.75 -29.23
N ASP A 32 -16.85 -19.02 -29.33
CA ASP A 32 -18.17 -19.59 -29.62
C ASP A 32 -18.22 -20.29 -30.98
N ASN A 33 -17.51 -19.77 -31.98
CA ASN A 33 -17.41 -20.41 -33.30
C ASN A 33 -16.53 -21.67 -33.33
N LYS A 34 -15.69 -21.89 -32.32
CA LYS A 34 -14.77 -23.03 -32.22
C LYS A 34 -15.17 -24.06 -31.18
N ILE A 35 -16.06 -23.71 -30.25
CA ILE A 35 -16.67 -24.66 -29.32
C ILE A 35 -17.67 -25.51 -30.10
N ILE A 36 -17.24 -26.69 -30.52
CA ILE A 36 -18.12 -27.73 -31.02
C ILE A 36 -18.65 -28.49 -29.78
N PRO A 37 -19.97 -28.56 -29.55
CA PRO A 37 -20.52 -29.38 -28.48
C PRO A 37 -20.02 -30.83 -28.62
N ASN A 38 -19.32 -31.33 -27.61
CA ASN A 38 -18.67 -32.65 -27.59
C ASN A 38 -17.52 -32.87 -28.59
N GLY A 39 -16.92 -31.80 -29.13
CA GLY A 39 -15.74 -31.87 -30.00
C GLY A 39 -14.42 -31.51 -29.31
N ASN A 40 -13.30 -31.96 -29.86
CA ASN A 40 -11.96 -31.58 -29.40
C ASN A 40 -11.53 -30.24 -30.01
N ILE A 41 -11.00 -29.33 -29.17
CA ILE A 41 -10.35 -28.10 -29.63
C ILE A 41 -8.86 -28.39 -29.83
N LEU A 42 -8.31 -28.01 -30.99
CA LEU A 42 -6.88 -28.20 -31.26
C LEU A 42 -6.03 -27.32 -30.34
N ALA A 43 -4.90 -27.85 -29.86
CA ALA A 43 -4.00 -27.12 -28.96
C ALA A 43 -3.51 -25.77 -29.53
N LYS A 44 -3.37 -25.68 -30.86
CA LYS A 44 -3.02 -24.42 -31.56
C LYS A 44 -4.11 -23.36 -31.40
N ASP A 45 -5.37 -23.76 -31.42
CA ASP A 45 -6.52 -22.86 -31.27
C ASP A 45 -6.68 -22.41 -29.82
N THR A 46 -6.48 -23.32 -28.86
CA THR A 46 -6.43 -22.99 -27.43
C THR A 46 -5.33 -21.98 -27.13
N ASN A 47 -4.12 -22.18 -27.65
CA ASN A 47 -3.02 -21.25 -27.45
C ASN A 47 -3.27 -19.87 -28.08
N LYS A 48 -3.97 -19.84 -29.23
CA LYS A 48 -4.37 -18.57 -29.86
C LYS A 48 -5.40 -17.84 -28.98
N ILE A 49 -6.45 -18.53 -28.53
CA ILE A 49 -7.48 -17.95 -27.66
C ILE A 49 -6.87 -17.43 -26.35
N LEU A 50 -6.00 -18.21 -25.70
CA LEU A 50 -5.32 -17.78 -24.48
C LEU A 50 -4.45 -16.54 -24.72
N LYS A 51 -3.73 -16.50 -25.84
CA LYS A 51 -2.95 -15.33 -26.23
C LYS A 51 -3.83 -14.12 -26.51
N ASP A 52 -4.96 -14.30 -27.19
CA ASP A 52 -5.87 -13.21 -27.50
C ASP A 52 -6.56 -12.68 -26.23
N ILE A 53 -6.86 -13.55 -25.24
CA ILE A 53 -7.32 -13.13 -23.89
C ILE A 53 -6.23 -12.32 -23.18
N LEU A 54 -4.98 -12.79 -23.19
CA LEU A 54 -3.84 -12.10 -22.57
C LEU A 54 -3.49 -10.78 -23.27
N ASP A 55 -3.72 -10.68 -24.58
CA ASP A 55 -3.49 -9.48 -25.39
C ASP A 55 -4.75 -8.59 -25.47
N CYS A 56 -5.86 -8.95 -24.80
CA CYS A 56 -7.10 -8.21 -24.88
C CYS A 56 -6.99 -6.88 -24.12
N ASP A 57 -6.91 -5.79 -24.86
CA ASP A 57 -6.89 -4.45 -24.29
C ASP A 57 -8.06 -4.25 -23.34
N GLU A 58 -9.31 -4.63 -23.63
CA GLU A 58 -10.42 -4.42 -22.69
C GLU A 58 -10.25 -5.11 -21.31
N LEU A 59 -9.48 -6.20 -21.23
CA LEU A 59 -9.15 -6.88 -19.97
C LEU A 59 -7.92 -6.26 -19.28
N ASN A 60 -6.98 -5.74 -20.07
CA ASN A 60 -5.73 -5.12 -19.58
C ASN A 60 -5.82 -3.60 -19.40
N SER A 61 -6.80 -2.96 -20.04
CA SER A 61 -7.12 -1.52 -20.03
C SER A 61 -8.20 -1.18 -19.00
N SER A 62 -8.74 -2.19 -18.31
CA SER A 62 -9.09 -2.06 -16.89
C SER A 62 -7.86 -1.91 -15.98
N GLY A 63 -6.71 -1.47 -16.52
CA GLY A 63 -5.82 -0.57 -15.82
C GLY A 63 -6.53 0.75 -15.50
N GLY A 64 -7.57 0.69 -14.66
CA GLY A 64 -7.91 1.85 -13.86
C GLY A 64 -6.64 2.24 -13.15
N SER A 65 -6.10 3.42 -13.45
CA SER A 65 -5.02 4.01 -12.68
C SER A 65 -5.46 3.88 -11.23
N THR A 66 -4.82 2.97 -10.50
CA THR A 66 -5.06 2.86 -9.08
C THR A 66 -4.38 4.10 -8.55
N ASP A 67 -5.19 5.10 -8.14
CA ASP A 67 -4.68 6.35 -7.61
C ASP A 67 -3.80 6.04 -6.41
N GLY A 68 -2.50 6.00 -6.66
CA GLY A 68 -1.49 5.73 -5.65
C GLY A 68 -1.19 7.00 -4.89
N PHE A 69 -0.90 6.86 -3.61
CA PHE A 69 -0.36 7.95 -2.80
C PHE A 69 0.94 7.53 -2.12
N SER A 70 1.82 8.50 -1.89
CA SER A 70 3.08 8.29 -1.20
C SER A 70 3.46 9.57 -0.47
N PHE A 71 3.49 9.49 0.86
CA PHE A 71 3.88 10.56 1.76
C PHE A 71 5.07 10.10 2.59
N SER A 72 6.00 11.00 2.84
CA SER A 72 7.12 10.75 3.75
C SER A 72 7.51 12.04 4.42
N GLY A 73 7.87 11.97 5.70
CA GLY A 73 8.20 13.15 6.45
C GLY A 73 8.76 12.82 7.83
N ALA A 74 9.07 13.88 8.55
CA ALA A 74 9.40 13.83 9.96
C ALA A 74 8.62 14.92 10.68
N SER A 75 8.26 14.67 11.93
CA SER A 75 7.46 15.57 12.76
C SER A 75 7.84 15.39 14.23
N ASN A 76 7.60 16.41 15.05
CA ASN A 76 7.85 16.37 16.49
C ASN A 76 6.55 16.63 17.23
N ASP A 77 6.37 15.93 18.34
CA ASP A 77 5.30 16.18 19.30
C ASP A 77 5.70 17.28 20.29
N ASP A 78 4.73 17.90 20.94
CA ASP A 78 4.95 18.96 21.93
C ASP A 78 5.80 18.49 23.13
N ASN A 79 5.82 17.19 23.44
CA ASN A 79 6.65 16.59 24.49
C ASN A 79 8.06 16.19 24.02
N GLY A 80 8.45 16.60 22.80
CA GLY A 80 9.79 16.36 22.23
C GLY A 80 9.99 14.98 21.59
N ALA A 81 8.96 14.12 21.57
CA ALA A 81 9.01 12.89 20.80
C ALA A 81 9.17 13.19 19.31
N LYS A 82 9.84 12.27 18.59
CA LYS A 82 10.16 12.43 17.17
C LYS A 82 9.55 11.31 16.36
N LEU A 83 8.90 11.67 15.25
CA LEU A 83 8.37 10.75 14.25
C LEU A 83 9.16 10.90 12.95
N SER A 84 9.51 9.77 12.34
CA SER A 84 9.81 9.68 10.92
C SER A 84 8.86 8.67 10.29
N TYR A 85 8.25 9.01 9.16
CA TYR A 85 7.23 8.17 8.55
C TYR A 85 7.38 8.07 7.03
N SER A 86 6.92 6.96 6.49
CA SER A 86 6.64 6.74 5.08
C SER A 86 5.29 6.02 4.98
N ILE A 87 4.31 6.67 4.35
CA ILE A 87 2.95 6.19 4.20
C ILE A 87 2.64 6.09 2.72
N ARG A 88 2.39 4.87 2.22
CA ARG A 88 2.18 4.62 0.79
C ARG A 88 0.99 3.71 0.60
N GLY A 89 0.26 3.86 -0.49
CA GLY A 89 -0.89 3.00 -0.72
C GLY A 89 -1.62 3.28 -2.01
N ILE A 90 -2.78 2.67 -2.12
CA ILE A 90 -3.75 2.90 -3.18
C ILE A 90 -5.01 3.42 -2.52
N VAL A 91 -5.49 4.58 -2.98
CA VAL A 91 -6.68 5.24 -2.47
C VAL A 91 -7.86 4.26 -2.42
N GLY A 92 -8.48 4.13 -1.25
CA GLY A 92 -9.66 3.30 -1.04
C GLY A 92 -9.41 1.78 -0.96
N LEU A 93 -8.16 1.32 -1.08
CA LEU A 93 -7.83 -0.10 -1.01
C LEU A 93 -6.94 -0.43 0.19
N PHE A 94 -5.79 0.24 0.32
CA PHE A 94 -4.87 -0.01 1.42
C PHE A 94 -3.91 1.15 1.66
N ALA A 95 -3.34 1.17 2.86
CA ALA A 95 -2.27 2.06 3.27
C ALA A 95 -1.21 1.23 4.02
N ASN A 96 0.03 1.27 3.55
CA ASN A 96 1.19 0.79 4.26
C ASN A 96 1.82 1.95 5.03
N PHE A 97 2.05 1.73 6.32
CA PHE A 97 2.75 2.62 7.21
C PHE A 97 4.12 2.02 7.50
N THR A 98 5.15 2.84 7.40
CA THR A 98 6.47 2.57 7.98
C THR A 98 6.80 3.75 8.88
N ILE A 99 6.94 3.50 10.18
CA ILE A 99 7.13 4.55 11.18
C ILE A 99 8.34 4.25 12.06
N MET A 100 8.99 5.32 12.48
CA MET A 100 10.00 5.34 13.52
C MET A 100 9.61 6.41 14.52
N ILE A 101 9.32 6.01 15.75
CA ILE A 101 9.06 6.91 16.88
C ILE A 101 10.26 6.85 17.82
N SER A 102 10.71 7.99 18.33
CA SER A 102 11.78 8.08 19.34
C SER A 102 11.37 9.03 20.46
N ILE A 103 11.70 8.66 21.70
CA ILE A 103 11.35 9.40 22.92
C ILE A 103 12.64 9.93 23.56
N PRO A 104 13.15 11.09 23.13
CA PRO A 104 14.46 11.58 23.55
C PRO A 104 14.46 12.20 24.94
N ASP A 105 13.36 12.83 25.35
CA ASP A 105 13.38 13.79 26.45
C ASP A 105 12.43 13.40 27.58
N GLN A 106 11.14 13.22 27.30
CA GLN A 106 10.11 13.03 28.33
C GLN A 106 9.35 11.71 28.16
N ASN A 107 8.97 11.11 29.29
CA ASN A 107 8.12 9.92 29.27
C ASN A 107 6.71 10.30 28.79
N VAL A 108 6.20 9.59 27.78
CA VAL A 108 4.92 9.94 27.14
C VAL A 108 4.33 8.72 26.43
N ASN A 109 3.02 8.49 26.60
CA ASN A 109 2.33 7.37 25.93
C ASN A 109 1.40 7.83 24.81
N ASN A 110 0.98 9.09 24.86
CA ASN A 110 0.09 9.70 23.87
C ASN A 110 0.88 10.74 23.09
N LEU A 111 1.04 10.49 21.79
CA LEU A 111 1.84 11.31 20.90
C LEU A 111 0.95 11.93 19.84
N SER A 112 1.14 13.21 19.54
CA SER A 112 0.49 13.93 18.46
C SER A 112 1.54 14.54 17.55
N PHE A 113 1.54 14.13 16.29
CA PHE A 113 2.49 14.61 15.29
C PHE A 113 1.76 15.41 14.22
N PRO A 114 1.97 16.73 14.14
CA PRO A 114 1.39 17.53 13.07
C PRO A 114 1.98 17.12 11.71
N TYR A 115 1.17 17.22 10.67
CA TYR A 115 1.60 17.08 9.29
C TYR A 115 1.03 18.22 8.44
N GLU A 116 1.79 18.62 7.41
CA GLU A 116 1.45 19.82 6.63
C GLU A 116 0.64 19.51 5.37
N ASP A 117 0.75 18.29 4.82
CA ASP A 117 0.11 17.96 3.55
C ASP A 117 -1.35 17.51 3.75
N PRO A 118 -2.36 18.34 3.37
CA PRO A 118 -3.77 17.97 3.52
C PRO A 118 -4.15 16.74 2.70
N LYS A 119 -3.40 16.40 1.64
CA LYS A 119 -3.67 15.20 0.83
C LYS A 119 -3.43 13.91 1.60
N LEU A 120 -2.62 13.95 2.67
CA LEU A 120 -2.45 12.80 3.56
C LEU A 120 -3.79 12.42 4.19
N PHE A 121 -4.51 13.41 4.76
CA PHE A 121 -5.84 13.21 5.31
C PHE A 121 -6.82 12.65 4.28
N GLU A 122 -6.90 13.29 3.11
CA GLU A 122 -7.82 12.90 2.04
C GLU A 122 -7.58 11.46 1.55
N SER A 123 -6.32 11.03 1.53
CA SER A 123 -5.94 9.69 1.11
C SER A 123 -6.23 8.65 2.19
N LEU A 124 -5.87 8.94 3.44
CA LEU A 124 -6.06 8.03 4.57
C LEU A 124 -7.52 7.87 4.98
N SER A 125 -8.32 8.93 4.95
CA SER A 125 -9.76 8.90 5.26
C SER A 125 -10.57 7.99 4.34
N LYS A 126 -10.05 7.68 3.15
CA LYS A 126 -10.65 6.72 2.22
C LYS A 126 -10.26 5.27 2.51
N VAL A 127 -9.19 5.03 3.29
CA VAL A 127 -8.69 3.69 3.63
C VAL A 127 -9.11 3.29 5.06
N MET A 128 -9.01 4.24 5.98
CA MET A 128 -9.24 4.06 7.41
C MET A 128 -10.43 4.90 7.84
N VAL A 129 -11.37 4.28 8.56
CA VAL A 129 -12.43 5.01 9.25
C VAL A 129 -11.89 5.45 10.60
N ASN A 130 -11.92 6.75 10.87
CA ASN A 130 -11.59 7.29 12.19
C ASN A 130 -12.75 6.91 13.14
N SER A 131 -12.63 5.75 13.79
CA SER A 131 -13.63 5.21 14.70
C SER A 131 -12.96 4.75 15.99
N GLU A 132 -13.71 4.63 17.07
CA GLU A 132 -13.17 4.18 18.37
C GLU A 132 -12.53 2.78 18.29
N ASN A 133 -12.95 1.95 17.32
CA ASN A 133 -12.40 0.61 17.08
C ASN A 133 -11.24 0.65 16.07
N VAL A 134 -10.19 1.41 16.40
CA VAL A 134 -8.94 1.39 15.63
C VAL A 134 -8.23 0.05 15.84
N PRO A 135 -7.62 -0.55 14.80
CA PRO A 135 -6.84 -1.75 14.97
C PRO A 135 -5.61 -1.53 15.85
N ASP A 136 -5.42 -2.45 16.79
CA ASP A 136 -4.30 -2.49 17.71
C ASP A 136 -3.12 -3.28 17.11
N PHE A 137 -1.92 -2.69 17.16
CA PHE A 137 -0.71 -3.31 16.62
C PHE A 137 0.30 -3.59 17.73
N LEU A 138 0.70 -4.85 17.89
CA LEU A 138 1.81 -5.17 18.78
C LEU A 138 3.13 -4.68 18.18
N VAL A 139 3.84 -3.85 18.93
CA VAL A 139 5.11 -3.25 18.53
C VAL A 139 6.20 -3.55 19.53
N LYS A 140 7.44 -3.61 19.05
CA LYS A 140 8.63 -3.75 19.90
C LYS A 140 9.10 -2.35 20.32
N ILE A 141 9.32 -2.17 21.61
CA ILE A 141 9.89 -0.97 22.20
C ILE A 141 11.32 -1.28 22.62
N ARG A 142 12.28 -0.53 22.06
CA ARG A 142 13.70 -0.67 22.35
C ARG A 142 14.19 0.57 23.08
N ASN A 143 14.92 0.36 24.17
CA ASN A 143 15.61 1.43 24.88
C ASN A 143 17.13 1.28 24.71
N SER A 144 17.88 2.38 24.78
CA SER A 144 19.35 2.35 24.80
C SER A 144 19.92 1.74 26.09
N GLN A 145 19.13 1.73 27.18
CA GLN A 145 19.48 1.20 28.50
C GLN A 145 18.40 0.22 29.00
N PRO A 146 18.22 -0.93 28.33
CA PRO A 146 17.10 -1.85 28.63
C PRO A 146 17.11 -2.33 30.09
N ASP A 147 18.28 -2.70 30.63
CA ASP A 147 18.39 -3.23 31.99
C ASP A 147 17.92 -2.22 33.06
N VAL A 148 18.15 -0.92 32.83
CA VAL A 148 17.68 0.15 33.71
C VAL A 148 16.16 0.22 33.71
N ILE A 149 15.54 0.09 32.54
CA ILE A 149 14.08 0.12 32.39
C ILE A 149 13.44 -1.12 33.02
N PHE A 150 13.94 -2.33 32.72
CA PHE A 150 13.41 -3.56 33.31
C PHE A 150 13.52 -3.56 34.84
N LYS A 151 14.64 -3.06 35.39
CA LYS A 151 14.78 -2.87 36.84
C LYS A 151 13.77 -1.89 37.42
N LYS A 152 13.47 -0.77 36.74
CA LYS A 152 12.44 0.19 37.18
C LYS A 152 11.05 -0.43 37.21
N LEU A 153 10.74 -1.30 36.25
CA LEU A 153 9.47 -2.01 36.16
C LEU A 153 9.39 -3.24 37.10
N GLY A 154 10.48 -3.58 37.81
CA GLY A 154 10.51 -4.79 38.66
C GLY A 154 10.46 -6.09 37.86
N LEU A 155 10.94 -6.07 36.62
CA LEU A 155 10.86 -7.18 35.67
C LEU A 155 12.25 -7.78 35.38
N GLU A 156 12.26 -9.04 34.97
CA GLU A 156 13.47 -9.69 34.49
C GLU A 156 14.01 -9.03 33.21
N PRO A 157 15.33 -8.82 33.08
CA PRO A 157 15.92 -8.14 31.93
C PRO A 157 15.61 -8.85 30.61
N LYS A 158 15.13 -8.10 29.61
CA LYS A 158 14.96 -8.57 28.24
C LYS A 158 15.57 -7.58 27.25
N LYS A 159 15.71 -8.00 25.99
CA LYS A 159 16.26 -7.14 24.92
C LYS A 159 15.31 -6.02 24.48
N TYR A 160 14.01 -6.18 24.70
CA TYR A 160 12.97 -5.23 24.28
C TYR A 160 11.70 -5.46 25.09
N ARG A 161 10.89 -4.41 25.22
CA ARG A 161 9.51 -4.47 25.69
C ARG A 161 8.54 -4.59 24.52
N ILE A 162 7.31 -5.00 24.79
CA ILE A 162 6.24 -5.07 23.81
C ILE A 162 5.16 -4.10 24.26
N GLY A 163 4.65 -3.29 23.33
CA GLY A 163 3.50 -2.43 23.56
C GLY A 163 2.44 -2.62 22.48
N CYS A 164 1.23 -2.16 22.78
CA CYS A 164 0.15 -2.01 21.84
C CYS A 164 0.18 -0.60 21.27
N LEU A 165 0.25 -0.46 19.95
CA LEU A 165 0.19 0.80 19.23
C LEU A 165 -1.19 0.96 18.61
N ASN A 166 -1.83 2.08 18.93
CA ASN A 166 -3.09 2.52 18.35
C ASN A 166 -2.84 3.78 17.50
N LEU A 167 -3.28 3.76 16.24
CA LEU A 167 -3.09 4.87 15.30
C LEU A 167 -4.43 5.57 14.99
N ARG A 168 -4.53 6.85 15.34
CA ARG A 168 -5.62 7.74 14.91
C ARG A 168 -5.05 8.88 14.08
N PHE A 169 -5.91 9.55 13.31
CA PHE A 169 -5.51 10.74 12.56
C PHE A 169 -6.71 11.66 12.36
N ASP A 170 -6.49 12.97 12.33
CA ASP A 170 -7.47 13.95 11.88
C ASP A 170 -6.89 14.74 10.71
N ASP A 171 -7.46 15.88 10.36
CA ASP A 171 -7.03 16.75 9.26
C ASP A 171 -5.69 17.47 9.51
N LYS A 172 -5.09 17.32 10.70
CA LYS A 172 -3.89 18.06 11.12
C LYS A 172 -2.79 17.17 11.69
N ASN A 173 -3.16 16.09 12.39
CA ASN A 173 -2.25 15.32 13.22
C ASN A 173 -2.39 13.82 13.00
N LEU A 174 -1.27 13.11 13.12
CA LEU A 174 -1.21 11.68 13.38
C LEU A 174 -1.10 11.48 14.90
N TYR A 175 -1.98 10.67 15.46
CA TYR A 175 -1.98 10.35 16.88
C TYR A 175 -1.56 8.90 17.10
N PHE A 176 -0.59 8.70 17.99
CA PHE A 176 -0.18 7.37 18.43
C PHE A 176 -0.41 7.25 19.93
N SER A 177 -1.24 6.28 20.33
CA SER A 177 -1.27 5.83 21.73
C SER A 177 -0.45 4.56 21.82
N ILE A 178 0.48 4.50 22.77
CA ILE A 178 1.26 3.30 23.07
C ILE A 178 0.98 2.86 24.51
N GLU A 179 0.41 1.67 24.64
CA GLU A 179 0.14 1.02 25.92
C GLU A 179 1.12 -0.12 26.11
N GLY A 180 1.95 -0.07 27.15
CA GLY A 180 2.81 -1.20 27.51
C GLY A 180 1.99 -2.39 28.01
N GLN A 181 2.55 -3.60 27.91
CA GLN A 181 1.88 -4.82 28.39
C GLN A 181 1.82 -4.91 29.91
N GLU A 182 2.71 -4.21 30.60
CA GLU A 182 2.91 -4.31 32.04
C GLU A 182 2.27 -3.11 32.73
N TRP A 183 1.84 -3.28 33.98
CA TRP A 183 1.25 -2.20 34.78
C TRP A 183 2.26 -1.03 34.90
N GLU A 184 1.82 0.21 34.64
CA GLU A 184 2.65 1.43 34.62
C GLU A 184 3.75 1.49 33.54
N ASP A 185 3.71 0.61 32.54
CA ASP A 185 4.68 0.60 31.46
C ASP A 185 4.45 1.74 30.46
N SER A 186 5.08 2.88 30.74
CA SER A 186 5.14 4.03 29.84
C SER A 186 6.25 3.90 28.79
N LEU A 187 6.22 4.74 27.75
CA LEU A 187 7.44 5.02 27.02
C LEU A 187 8.33 5.92 27.87
N PHE A 188 9.56 5.49 28.02
CA PHE A 188 10.61 6.14 28.78
C PHE A 188 11.58 6.87 27.87
N THR A 189 12.27 7.87 28.41
CA THR A 189 13.43 8.48 27.75
C THR A 189 14.40 7.42 27.21
N GLY A 190 14.82 7.59 25.95
CA GLY A 190 15.67 6.66 25.21
C GLY A 190 14.92 5.55 24.48
N ASP A 191 13.59 5.47 24.60
CA ASP A 191 12.80 4.51 23.85
C ASP A 191 12.70 4.85 22.37
N SER A 192 12.59 3.80 21.57
CA SER A 192 12.36 3.85 20.15
C SER A 192 11.47 2.70 19.71
N ILE A 193 10.60 2.99 18.74
CA ILE A 193 9.73 2.02 18.08
C ILE A 193 10.01 2.15 16.59
N PHE A 194 10.32 1.04 15.94
CA PHE A 194 10.40 0.96 14.49
C PHE A 194 9.51 -0.18 14.01
N THR A 195 8.47 0.16 13.24
CA THR A 195 7.49 -0.81 12.78
C THR A 195 6.96 -0.46 11.40
N SER A 196 6.50 -1.49 10.69
CA SER A 196 5.75 -1.33 9.46
C SER A 196 4.53 -2.24 9.48
N PHE A 197 3.38 -1.70 9.09
CA PHE A 197 2.11 -2.41 9.04
C PHE A 197 1.27 -1.90 7.88
N THR A 198 0.35 -2.73 7.41
CA THR A 198 -0.56 -2.39 6.31
C THR A 198 -1.99 -2.52 6.78
N ILE A 199 -2.80 -1.52 6.50
CA ILE A 199 -4.24 -1.55 6.72
C ILE A 199 -4.92 -1.71 5.36
N HIS A 200 -5.78 -2.72 5.26
CA HIS A 200 -6.58 -3.02 4.08
C HIS A 200 -8.04 -2.67 4.35
N THR A 201 -8.66 -2.00 3.40
CA THR A 201 -10.10 -1.78 3.41
C THR A 201 -10.76 -3.00 2.75
N PRO A 202 -11.57 -3.80 3.46
CA PRO A 202 -12.33 -4.86 2.82
C PRO A 202 -13.25 -4.22 1.78
N GLY A 203 -13.05 -4.56 0.51
CA GLY A 203 -13.84 -3.98 -0.57
C GLY A 203 -15.32 -4.23 -0.32
N THR A 204 -16.10 -3.17 -0.12
CA THR A 204 -17.56 -3.29 -0.09
C THR A 204 -18.00 -3.66 -1.51
N LYS A 205 -18.17 -4.96 -1.79
CA LYS A 205 -19.00 -5.37 -2.92
C LYS A 205 -20.36 -4.75 -2.65
N LYS A 206 -20.72 -3.70 -3.41
CA LYS A 206 -22.11 -3.30 -3.52
C LYS A 206 -22.85 -4.52 -4.07
N ILE A 207 -23.54 -5.25 -3.19
CA ILE A 207 -24.52 -6.24 -3.60
C ILE A 207 -25.59 -5.40 -4.30
N LYS A 208 -25.62 -5.48 -5.64
CA LYS A 208 -26.68 -4.91 -6.46
C LYS A 208 -27.91 -5.77 -6.35
#